data_AF-A0A7S0ZDE6-F1
#
_entry.id   AF-A0A7S0ZDE6-F1
#
_cell.length_a   1.000
_cell.length_b   1.000
_cell.length_c   1.000
_cell.angle_alpha   90.00
_cell.angle_beta   90.00
_cell.angle_gamma   90.00
#
_symmetry.space_group_name_H-M   'P 1'
#
loop_
_entity.id
_entity.type
_entity.pdbx_description
1 polymer ?
#
loop_
_entity_poly.entity_id
_entity_poly.type
_entity_poly.pdbx_seq_one_letter_code
_entity_poly.pdbx_strand_id
1 'polypeptide(L)'
;NGCNTWNSVRIPLQIIAISDRAEQLTQGFHGTQKTLKALQLRSISVWPRFHEKIIHHINSRSAQLIELGVALSPRAQQLQKALVSTIQACIRELQLSSRHSVDASEFLESGVEGERRLLAFRFDDILKRQLNPIWVKTGLKTRQLISDLQTLRTLLQLLPRASSVQFWVRLQFLR
;
A
#
# COMPACT_ATOMS: atom_id res chain seq x y z
N ASN A 1 -30.89 60.28 -7.66
CA ASN A 1 -29.44 59.99 -7.81
C ASN A 1 -28.90 59.47 -6.50
N GLY A 2 -28.77 58.15 -6.36
CA GLY A 2 -28.29 57.53 -5.12
C GLY A 2 -28.16 56.03 -5.29
N CYS A 3 -27.31 55.60 -6.23
CA CYS A 3 -26.95 54.19 -6.37
C CYS A 3 -26.11 53.78 -5.15
N ASN A 4 -26.70 53.05 -4.22
CA ASN A 4 -26.00 52.32 -3.18
C ASN A 4 -25.32 51.10 -3.80
N THR A 5 -24.10 51.27 -4.30
CA THR A 5 -23.21 50.16 -4.63
C THR A 5 -22.77 49.50 -3.34
N TRP A 6 -23.49 48.46 -2.92
CA TRP A 6 -22.97 47.50 -1.95
C TRP A 6 -21.73 46.87 -2.57
N ASN A 7 -20.56 47.38 -2.17
CA ASN A 7 -19.29 46.71 -2.39
C ASN A 7 -19.35 45.38 -1.64
N SER A 8 -19.81 44.34 -2.35
CA SER A 8 -19.63 42.95 -1.93
C SER A 8 -18.13 42.74 -1.80
N VAL A 9 -17.64 42.78 -0.56
CA VAL A 9 -16.28 42.41 -0.21
C VAL A 9 -16.13 40.95 -0.60
N ARG A 10 -15.60 40.71 -1.81
CA ARG A 10 -15.19 39.39 -2.26
C ARG A 10 -14.00 39.00 -1.40
N ILE A 11 -14.26 38.34 -0.28
CA ILE A 11 -13.23 37.60 0.45
C ILE A 11 -12.68 36.59 -0.57
N PRO A 12 -11.39 36.66 -0.95
CA PRO A 12 -10.84 35.67 -1.85
C PRO A 12 -11.01 34.30 -1.21
N LEU A 13 -11.72 33.39 -1.88
CA LEU A 13 -11.88 32.02 -1.42
C LEU A 13 -10.49 31.38 -1.37
N GLN A 14 -9.91 31.30 -0.16
CA GLN A 14 -8.62 30.68 0.07
C GLN A 14 -8.83 29.19 0.32
N ILE A 15 -8.46 28.36 -0.65
CA ILE A 15 -8.50 26.91 -0.53
C ILE A 15 -7.24 26.46 0.21
N ILE A 16 -7.42 25.73 1.32
CA ILE A 16 -6.34 25.09 2.08
C ILE A 16 -6.61 23.60 2.07
N ALA A 17 -5.60 22.80 1.73
CA ALA A 17 -5.68 21.34 1.75
C ALA A 17 -4.59 20.79 2.68
N ILE A 18 -4.96 19.82 3.52
CA ILE A 18 -4.07 19.14 4.46
C ILE A 18 -4.15 17.65 4.15
N SER A 19 -2.99 16.99 4.10
CA SER A 19 -2.89 15.54 3.88
C SER A 19 -1.76 14.97 4.73
N ASP A 20 -2.03 13.83 5.35
CA ASP A 20 -1.09 13.01 6.11
C ASP A 20 -0.43 11.92 5.25
N ARG A 21 -0.93 11.69 4.03
CA ARG A 21 -0.51 10.60 3.13
C ARG A 21 0.32 11.11 1.96
N ALA A 22 1.55 11.52 2.23
CA ALA A 22 2.49 12.00 1.20
C ALA A 22 2.72 10.97 0.07
N GLU A 23 2.78 9.68 0.40
CA GLU A 23 2.91 8.59 -0.58
C GLU A 23 1.75 8.46 -1.56
N GLN A 24 0.59 9.05 -1.26
CA GLN A 24 -0.55 9.08 -2.20
C GLN A 24 -0.42 10.19 -3.22
N LEU A 25 0.21 11.30 -2.84
CA LEU A 25 0.44 12.44 -3.74
C LEU A 25 1.52 12.12 -4.78
N THR A 26 2.51 11.30 -4.43
CA THR A 26 3.61 10.94 -5.34
C THR A 26 3.30 9.79 -6.31
N GLN A 27 2.08 9.26 -6.30
CA GLN A 27 1.76 8.07 -7.11
C GLN A 27 1.62 8.38 -8.60
N GLY A 28 2.22 7.51 -9.41
CA GLY A 28 2.13 7.58 -10.86
C GLY A 28 2.86 8.80 -11.44
N PHE A 29 2.64 9.04 -12.73
CA PHE A 29 3.34 10.11 -13.43
C PHE A 29 2.75 11.48 -13.08
N HIS A 30 3.58 12.38 -12.54
CA HIS A 30 3.22 13.73 -12.09
C HIS A 30 2.04 13.79 -11.10
N GLY A 31 1.93 12.81 -10.20
CA GLY A 31 0.83 12.74 -9.21
C GLY A 31 0.60 14.05 -8.46
N THR A 32 1.64 14.59 -7.83
CA THR A 32 1.56 15.80 -7.01
C THR A 32 1.08 17.00 -7.81
N GLN A 33 1.62 17.18 -9.03
CA GLN A 33 1.24 18.30 -9.90
C GLN A 33 -0.22 18.18 -10.35
N LYS A 34 -0.69 16.97 -10.69
CA LYS A 34 -2.09 16.73 -11.05
C LYS A 34 -3.02 17.05 -9.89
N THR A 35 -2.69 16.62 -8.67
CA THR A 35 -3.48 16.91 -7.47
C THR A 35 -3.52 18.41 -7.18
N LEU A 36 -2.40 19.11 -7.25
CA LEU A 36 -2.35 20.57 -7.06
C LEU A 36 -3.18 21.31 -8.11
N LYS A 37 -3.10 20.90 -9.39
CA LYS A 37 -3.94 21.47 -10.46
C LYS A 37 -5.43 21.23 -10.22
N ALA A 38 -5.82 20.02 -9.80
CA ALA A 38 -7.21 19.70 -9.50
C ALA A 38 -7.77 20.52 -8.32
N LEU A 39 -6.94 20.79 -7.32
CA LEU A 39 -7.29 21.62 -6.16
C LEU A 39 -7.07 23.13 -6.39
N GLN A 40 -6.57 23.52 -7.57
CA GLN A 40 -6.22 24.91 -7.92
C GLN A 40 -5.20 25.56 -6.97
N LEU A 41 -4.31 24.74 -6.38
CA LEU A 41 -3.26 25.19 -5.49
C LEU A 41 -1.97 25.45 -6.26
N ARG A 42 -1.25 26.52 -5.90
CA ARG A 42 0.02 26.92 -6.54
C ARG A 42 1.26 26.53 -5.76
N SER A 43 1.12 26.33 -4.45
CA SER A 43 2.22 26.06 -3.52
C SER A 43 1.90 24.82 -2.69
N ILE A 44 2.94 24.04 -2.40
CA ILE A 44 2.89 22.90 -1.50
C ILE A 44 4.00 23.07 -0.45
N SER A 45 3.64 22.91 0.82
CA SER A 45 4.60 22.88 1.92
C SER A 45 4.65 21.46 2.47
N VAL A 46 5.84 20.87 2.52
CA VAL A 46 6.06 19.50 3.01
C VAL A 46 6.78 19.57 4.36
N TRP A 47 6.25 18.87 5.36
CA TRP A 47 6.77 18.85 6.72
C TRP A 47 7.15 17.42 7.14
N PRO A 48 8.26 16.86 6.62
CA PRO A 48 8.67 15.51 6.96
C PRO A 48 9.26 15.45 8.39
N ARG A 49 9.22 14.26 9.01
CA ARG A 49 9.76 14.07 10.38
C ARG A 49 11.26 14.33 10.49
N PHE A 50 11.99 14.24 9.38
CA PHE A 50 13.42 14.54 9.32
C PHE A 50 13.73 16.02 9.07
N HIS A 51 12.73 16.90 9.03
CA HIS A 51 12.95 18.34 8.92
C HIS A 51 13.63 18.87 10.18
N GLU A 52 14.67 19.68 10.03
CA GLU A 52 15.54 20.15 11.13
C GLU A 52 14.76 20.70 12.34
N LYS A 53 13.80 21.61 12.09
CA LYS A 53 12.96 22.17 13.16
C LYS A 53 12.15 21.10 13.90
N ILE A 54 11.64 20.11 13.17
CA ILE A 54 10.83 19.02 13.73
C ILE A 54 11.71 18.09 14.55
N ILE A 55 12.89 17.71 14.02
CA ILE A 55 13.87 16.89 14.74
C ILE A 55 14.25 17.54 16.06
N HIS A 56 14.55 18.85 16.05
CA HIS A 56 14.93 19.57 17.26
C HIS A 56 13.87 19.45 18.36
N HIS A 57 12.59 19.61 18.00
CA HIS A 57 11.48 19.45 18.95
C HIS A 57 11.25 17.99 19.37
N ILE A 58 11.33 17.01 18.45
CA ILE A 58 11.13 15.59 18.76
C ILE A 58 12.24 15.07 19.70
N ASN A 59 13.49 15.43 19.43
CA ASN A 59 14.64 14.96 20.20
C ASN A 59 14.66 15.52 21.63
N SER A 60 14.03 16.67 21.87
CA SER A 60 13.91 17.24 23.23
C SER A 60 13.10 16.37 24.19
N ARG A 61 12.29 15.42 23.67
CA ARG A 61 11.41 14.55 24.44
C ARG A 61 11.50 13.08 24.00
N SER A 62 12.70 12.59 23.68
CA SER A 62 12.86 11.19 23.27
C SER A 62 12.57 10.26 24.45
N ALA A 63 11.69 9.28 24.22
CA ALA A 63 11.45 8.19 25.17
C ALA A 63 12.52 7.10 24.97
N GLN A 64 12.83 6.35 26.03
CA GLN A 64 13.71 5.18 25.92
C GLN A 64 13.03 4.10 25.08
N LEU A 65 13.58 3.84 23.90
CA LEU A 65 13.13 2.76 23.01
C LEU A 65 13.91 1.48 23.35
N ILE A 66 13.19 0.43 23.70
CA ILE A 66 13.74 -0.92 23.86
C ILE A 66 13.16 -1.79 22.75
N GLU A 67 13.99 -2.15 21.77
CA GLU A 67 13.59 -3.01 20.66
C GLU A 67 13.75 -4.48 21.06
N LEU A 68 12.63 -5.21 21.06
CA LEU A 68 12.63 -6.64 21.35
C LEU A 68 12.41 -7.43 20.05
N GLY A 69 13.47 -8.06 19.56
CA GLY A 69 13.41 -8.94 18.40
C GLY A 69 12.93 -10.33 18.80
N VAL A 70 11.67 -10.67 18.51
CA VAL A 70 11.14 -12.03 18.72
C VAL A 70 11.11 -12.78 17.39
N ALA A 71 11.89 -13.86 17.31
CA ALA A 71 11.91 -14.72 16.13
C ALA A 71 10.66 -15.60 16.07
N LEU A 72 10.17 -15.85 14.86
CA LEU A 72 9.13 -16.87 14.62
C LEU A 72 9.65 -18.26 14.96
N SER A 73 8.77 -19.15 15.43
CA SER A 73 9.12 -20.56 15.64
C SER A 73 9.59 -21.22 14.34
N PRO A 74 10.47 -22.25 14.38
CA PRO A 74 10.99 -22.89 13.17
C PRO A 74 9.89 -23.41 12.23
N ARG A 75 8.79 -23.94 12.79
CA ARG A 75 7.64 -24.41 12.01
C ARG A 75 6.88 -23.25 11.35
N ALA A 76 6.68 -22.14 12.07
CA ALA A 76 6.04 -20.95 11.50
C ALA A 76 6.90 -20.33 10.39
N GLN A 77 8.23 -20.31 10.54
CA GLN A 77 9.14 -19.84 9.49
C GLN A 77 9.07 -20.72 8.24
N GLN A 78 9.04 -22.05 8.40
CA GLN A 78 8.88 -22.97 7.26
C GLN A 78 7.55 -22.73 6.53
N LEU A 79 6.46 -22.55 7.29
CA LEU A 79 5.15 -22.26 6.74
C LEU A 79 5.11 -20.90 6.02
N GLN A 80 5.74 -19.86 6.59
CA GLN A 80 5.87 -18.55 5.95
C GLN A 80 6.60 -18.66 4.61
N LYS A 81 7.73 -19.36 4.57
CA LYS A 81 8.50 -19.59 3.33
C LYS A 81 7.69 -20.34 2.28
N ALA A 82 6.92 -21.35 2.69
CA ALA A 82 6.04 -22.10 1.79
C ALA A 82 4.90 -21.23 1.23
N LEU A 83 4.29 -20.38 2.06
CA LEU A 83 3.27 -19.43 1.61
C LEU A 83 3.84 -18.40 0.63
N VAL A 84 5.01 -17.82 0.94
CA VAL A 84 5.68 -16.86 0.06
C VAL A 84 6.03 -17.49 -1.29
N SER A 85 6.60 -18.70 -1.29
CA SER A 85 6.96 -19.38 -2.54
C SER A 85 5.73 -19.70 -3.40
N THR A 86 4.61 -20.05 -2.76
CA THR A 86 3.32 -20.29 -3.43
C THR A 86 2.76 -18.99 -4.00
N ILE A 87 2.78 -17.88 -3.25
CA ILE A 87 2.37 -16.57 -3.74
C ILE A 87 3.20 -16.15 -4.95
N GLN A 88 4.53 -16.30 -4.88
CA GLN A 88 5.42 -15.99 -6.01
C GLN A 88 5.16 -16.87 -7.24
N ALA A 89 4.82 -18.15 -7.04
CA ALA A 89 4.40 -19.03 -8.13
C ALA A 89 3.08 -18.57 -8.76
N CYS A 90 2.07 -18.23 -7.96
CA CYS A 90 0.80 -17.67 -8.45
C CYS A 90 0.99 -16.36 -9.21
N ILE A 91 1.90 -15.48 -8.76
CA ILE A 91 2.26 -14.23 -9.45
C ILE A 91 2.90 -14.53 -10.82
N ARG A 92 3.85 -15.47 -10.90
CA ARG A 92 4.45 -15.88 -12.17
C ARG A 92 3.39 -16.42 -13.14
N GLU A 93 2.47 -17.24 -12.65
CA GLU A 93 1.37 -17.75 -13.47
C GLU A 93 0.40 -16.65 -13.91
N LEU A 94 0.12 -15.68 -13.02
CA LEU A 94 -0.67 -14.50 -13.34
C LEU A 94 -0.04 -13.71 -14.49
N GLN A 95 1.28 -13.49 -14.47
CA GLN A 95 2.00 -12.80 -15.54
C GLN A 95 1.90 -13.53 -16.88
N LEU A 96 2.05 -14.85 -16.87
CA LEU A 96 1.89 -15.68 -18.09
C LEU A 96 0.46 -15.58 -18.65
N SER A 97 -0.55 -15.69 -17.77
CA SER A 97 -1.96 -15.62 -18.18
C SER A 97 -2.38 -14.25 -18.73
N SER A 98 -1.69 -13.18 -18.30
CA SER A 98 -1.96 -11.80 -18.69
C SER A 98 -1.06 -11.28 -19.81
N ARG A 99 -0.31 -12.15 -20.51
CA ARG A 99 0.65 -11.77 -21.56
C ARG A 99 1.67 -10.72 -21.09
N HIS A 100 2.15 -10.84 -19.85
CA HIS A 100 3.14 -9.95 -19.22
C HIS A 100 2.73 -8.48 -19.11
N SER A 101 1.44 -8.16 -19.14
CA SER A 101 0.96 -6.79 -18.91
C SER A 101 1.06 -6.36 -17.43
N VAL A 102 1.25 -7.32 -16.52
CA VAL A 102 1.42 -7.10 -15.08
C VAL A 102 2.91 -7.08 -14.76
N ASP A 103 3.41 -5.93 -14.31
CA ASP A 103 4.76 -5.82 -13.79
C ASP A 103 4.80 -6.26 -12.33
N ALA A 104 5.39 -7.43 -12.10
CA ALA A 104 5.52 -8.04 -10.78
C ALA A 104 6.98 -8.22 -10.36
N SER A 105 7.92 -7.55 -11.03
CA SER A 105 9.36 -7.66 -10.77
C SER A 105 9.68 -7.39 -9.31
N GLU A 106 9.04 -6.36 -8.76
CA GLU A 106 9.13 -5.91 -7.36
C GLU A 106 8.64 -6.96 -6.33
N PHE A 107 7.76 -7.87 -6.73
CA PHE A 107 7.23 -8.94 -5.85
C PHE A 107 7.98 -10.26 -5.99
N LEU A 108 8.77 -10.40 -7.06
CA LEU A 108 9.55 -11.60 -7.37
C LEU A 108 11.01 -11.46 -6.93
N GLU A 109 11.40 -10.32 -6.36
CA GLU A 109 12.71 -10.14 -5.70
C GLU A 109 12.92 -11.24 -4.65
N SER A 110 14.11 -11.85 -4.67
CA SER A 110 14.47 -12.90 -3.73
C SER A 110 14.94 -12.31 -2.40
N GLY A 111 14.69 -13.03 -1.30
CA GLY A 111 15.15 -12.64 0.03
C GLY A 111 14.16 -11.76 0.80
N VAL A 112 14.69 -11.07 1.82
CA VAL A 112 13.90 -10.39 2.86
C VAL A 112 13.07 -9.23 2.30
N GLU A 113 13.58 -8.50 1.30
CA GLU A 113 12.87 -7.36 0.71
C GLU A 113 11.64 -7.81 -0.10
N GLY A 114 11.75 -8.92 -0.84
CA GLY A 114 10.60 -9.52 -1.54
C GLY A 114 9.52 -10.01 -0.58
N GLU A 115 9.91 -10.71 0.49
CA GLU A 115 8.99 -11.13 1.56
C GLU A 115 8.29 -9.93 2.21
N ARG A 116 9.04 -8.88 2.51
CA ARG A 116 8.52 -7.62 3.07
C ARG A 116 7.53 -6.96 2.12
N ARG A 117 7.80 -6.97 0.82
CA ARG A 117 6.92 -6.39 -0.21
C ARG A 117 5.57 -7.12 -0.31
N LEU A 118 5.58 -8.44 -0.22
CA LEU A 118 4.36 -9.26 -0.20
C LEU A 118 3.53 -9.04 1.09
N LEU A 119 4.22 -8.83 2.21
CA LEU A 119 3.59 -8.47 3.49
C LEU A 119 3.10 -7.02 3.54
N ALA A 120 3.67 -6.13 2.72
CA ALA A 120 3.36 -4.71 2.75
C ALA A 120 1.89 -4.45 2.42
N PHE A 121 1.29 -3.47 3.09
CA PHE A 121 -0.13 -3.11 2.96
C PHE A 121 -0.58 -2.86 1.50
N ARG A 122 0.32 -2.35 0.66
CA ARG A 122 0.01 -1.83 -0.69
C ARG A 122 0.01 -2.84 -1.84
N PHE A 123 0.30 -4.11 -1.58
CA PHE A 123 0.37 -5.13 -2.63
C PHE A 123 -0.93 -5.23 -3.46
N ASP A 124 -2.10 -5.34 -2.81
CA ASP A 124 -3.39 -5.43 -3.53
C ASP A 124 -3.67 -4.17 -4.36
N ASP A 125 -3.30 -2.98 -3.86
CA ASP A 125 -3.51 -1.73 -4.58
C ASP A 125 -2.67 -1.65 -5.84
N ILE A 126 -1.44 -2.19 -5.81
CA ILE A 126 -0.56 -2.23 -6.98
C ILE A 126 -1.14 -3.20 -8.02
N LEU A 127 -1.48 -4.43 -7.60
CA LEU A 127 -2.07 -5.42 -8.50
C LEU A 127 -3.39 -4.92 -9.11
N LYS A 128 -4.29 -4.36 -8.30
CA LYS A 128 -5.56 -3.80 -8.80
C LYS A 128 -5.32 -2.69 -9.83
N ARG A 129 -4.37 -1.78 -9.59
CA ARG A 129 -4.06 -0.69 -10.54
C ARG A 129 -3.56 -1.21 -11.88
N GLN A 130 -2.72 -2.24 -11.88
CA GLN A 130 -2.19 -2.85 -13.11
C GLN A 130 -3.25 -3.71 -13.84
N LEU A 131 -4.14 -4.36 -13.10
CA LEU A 131 -5.17 -5.24 -13.66
C LEU A 131 -6.42 -4.49 -14.13
N ASN A 132 -6.75 -3.34 -13.54
CA ASN A 132 -7.93 -2.54 -13.90
C ASN A 132 -8.04 -2.25 -15.42
N PRO A 133 -6.99 -1.82 -16.15
CA PRO A 133 -7.09 -1.54 -17.59
C PRO A 133 -7.40 -2.77 -18.45
N ILE A 134 -7.09 -3.98 -17.95
CA ILE A 134 -7.28 -5.24 -18.69
C ILE A 134 -8.39 -6.11 -18.08
N TRP A 135 -9.05 -5.67 -17.01
CA TRP A 135 -9.96 -6.49 -16.20
C TRP A 135 -11.06 -7.17 -17.01
N VAL A 136 -11.65 -6.44 -17.96
CA VAL A 136 -12.71 -6.96 -18.85
C VAL A 136 -12.20 -8.09 -19.75
N LYS A 137 -10.92 -8.04 -20.14
CA LYS A 137 -10.27 -9.03 -21.02
C LYS A 137 -9.67 -10.22 -20.26
N THR A 138 -9.72 -10.21 -18.92
CA THR A 138 -9.18 -11.31 -18.10
C THR A 138 -10.07 -12.55 -18.17
N GLY A 139 -9.47 -13.71 -18.44
CA GLY A 139 -10.17 -14.99 -18.41
C GLY A 139 -10.48 -15.46 -16.99
N LEU A 140 -11.31 -16.51 -16.88
CA LEU A 140 -11.69 -17.12 -15.60
C LEU A 140 -10.48 -17.57 -14.77
N LYS A 141 -9.47 -18.16 -15.44
CA LYS A 141 -8.23 -18.62 -14.79
C LYS A 141 -7.50 -17.48 -14.06
N THR A 142 -7.35 -16.32 -14.71
CA THR A 142 -6.68 -15.15 -14.11
C THR A 142 -7.47 -14.60 -12.93
N ARG A 143 -8.80 -14.59 -13.01
CA ARG A 143 -9.66 -14.15 -11.89
C ARG A 143 -9.56 -15.10 -10.69
N GLN A 144 -9.48 -16.40 -10.94
CA GLN A 144 -9.22 -17.40 -9.90
C GLN A 144 -7.88 -17.16 -9.22
N LEU A 145 -6.79 -16.98 -10.00
CA LEU A 145 -5.47 -16.69 -9.44
C LEU A 145 -5.45 -15.44 -8.55
N ILE A 146 -6.23 -14.40 -8.90
CA ILE A 146 -6.35 -13.19 -8.08
C ILE A 146 -7.07 -13.49 -6.75
N SER A 147 -8.13 -14.29 -6.78
CA SER A 147 -8.84 -14.76 -5.57
C SER A 147 -7.92 -15.60 -4.67
N ASP A 148 -7.12 -16.49 -5.28
CA ASP A 148 -6.16 -17.33 -4.57
C ASP A 148 -5.07 -16.48 -3.93
N LEU A 149 -4.54 -15.48 -4.65
CA LEU A 149 -3.56 -14.52 -4.12
C LEU A 149 -4.09 -13.75 -2.91
N GLN A 150 -5.35 -13.30 -2.94
CA GLN A 150 -5.98 -12.63 -1.79
C GLN A 150 -6.08 -13.56 -0.58
N THR A 151 -6.44 -14.82 -0.82
CA THR A 151 -6.56 -15.84 0.22
C THR A 151 -5.21 -16.16 0.84
N LEU A 152 -4.19 -16.43 0.02
CA LEU A 152 -2.82 -16.71 0.46
C LEU A 152 -2.22 -15.54 1.22
N ARG A 153 -2.45 -14.30 0.77
CA ARG A 153 -1.97 -13.11 1.47
C ARG A 153 -2.65 -12.92 2.83
N THR A 154 -3.95 -13.22 2.91
CA THR A 154 -4.67 -13.20 4.19
C THR A 154 -4.08 -14.21 5.17
N LEU A 155 -3.76 -15.43 4.71
CA LEU A 155 -3.09 -16.44 5.53
C LEU A 155 -1.70 -15.98 5.98
N LEU A 156 -0.91 -15.40 5.07
CA LEU A 156 0.42 -14.89 5.38
C LEU A 156 0.39 -13.79 6.46
N GLN A 157 -0.59 -12.89 6.42
CA GLN A 157 -0.79 -11.85 7.44
C GLN A 157 -1.34 -12.39 8.77
N LEU A 158 -2.09 -13.50 8.72
CA LEU A 158 -2.66 -14.15 9.90
C LEU A 158 -1.59 -14.92 10.69
N LEU A 159 -0.58 -15.47 10.01
CA LEU A 159 0.45 -16.34 10.60
C LEU A 159 1.14 -15.77 11.87
N PRO A 160 1.65 -14.52 11.89
CA PRO A 160 2.27 -13.96 13.10
C PRO A 160 1.26 -13.47 14.15
N ARG A 161 -0.03 -13.37 13.81
CA ARG A 161 -1.07 -12.76 14.66
C ARG A 161 -1.96 -13.78 15.35
N ALA A 162 -2.17 -14.94 14.75
CA ALA A 162 -3.10 -15.95 15.22
C ALA A 162 -2.42 -17.03 16.06
N SER A 163 -3.19 -17.64 16.96
CA SER A 163 -2.78 -18.90 17.59
C SER A 163 -2.79 -20.05 16.57
N SER A 164 -2.07 -21.13 16.88
CA SER A 164 -2.02 -22.33 16.03
C SER A 164 -3.41 -22.91 15.75
N VAL A 165 -4.30 -22.90 16.75
CA VAL A 165 -5.68 -23.38 16.63
C VAL A 165 -6.49 -22.47 15.69
N GLN A 166 -6.40 -21.14 15.86
CA GLN A 166 -7.10 -20.19 14.99
C GLN A 166 -6.64 -20.31 13.54
N PHE A 167 -5.33 -20.46 13.32
CA PHE A 167 -4.78 -20.64 11.98
C PHE A 167 -5.25 -21.96 11.34
N TRP A 168 -5.27 -23.06 12.11
CA TRP A 168 -5.76 -24.35 11.64
C TRP A 168 -7.25 -24.31 11.27
N VAL A 169 -8.09 -23.72 12.14
CA VAL A 169 -9.53 -23.52 11.85
C VAL A 169 -9.70 -22.71 10.56
N ARG A 170 -8.93 -21.65 10.38
CA ARG A 170 -8.98 -20.84 9.15
C ARG A 170 -8.63 -21.67 7.91
N LEU A 171 -7.67 -22.59 7.99
CA LEU A 171 -7.35 -23.50 6.90
C LEU A 171 -8.49 -24.49 6.61
N GLN A 172 -9.18 -25.01 7.62
CA GLN A 172 -10.32 -25.91 7.42
C GLN A 172 -11.46 -25.22 6.68
N PHE A 173 -11.70 -23.93 6.91
CA PHE A 173 -12.71 -23.16 6.18
C PHE A 173 -12.40 -22.94 4.69
N LEU A 174 -11.16 -23.15 4.26
CA LEU A 174 -10.74 -23.02 2.86
C LEU A 174 -10.78 -24.35 2.10
N ARG A 175 -11.02 -25.46 2.81
CA ARG A 175 -11.13 -26.81 2.27
C ARG A 175 -12.59 -27.11 1.91
#